data_AF-U5YM93-F1
#
_entry.id   AF-U5YM93-F1
#
_cell.length_a   1.000
_cell.length_b   1.000
_cell.length_c   1.000
_cell.angle_alpha   90.00
_cell.angle_beta   90.00
_cell.angle_gamma   90.00
#
_symmetry.space_group_name_H-M   'P 1'
#
loop_
_entity.id
_entity.type
_entity.pdbx_description
1 polymer ?
#
loop_
_entity_poly.entity_id
_entity_poly.type
_entity_poly.pdbx_seq_one_letter_code
_entity_poly.pdbx_strand_id
1 'polypeptide(L)'
;MTRFVTALERSGLAEFLADFPGDSVDRLQWAAATRGLDGELRALAGFLLLGEPAAADRLPAALAQALPALVGSGVAVRRGDEVRLVDVSLFRSAGVWLFAEPPSPFPVRHYFGRDSVALARRTGCRAGDRVLDLCSGPGFQGLVAAQRGPGPRWWSCCPRRPKWPGSTRRSTGWTTGSRSSSATCTTRSRPGWSRTTA
;
A
#
# COMPACT_ATOMS: atom_id res chain seq x y z
N MET A 1 4.91 2.65 -14.73
CA MET A 1 3.83 2.92 -13.74
C MET A 1 2.86 4.02 -14.18
N THR A 2 3.27 4.95 -15.05
CA THR A 2 2.43 6.09 -15.51
C THR A 2 1.18 5.68 -16.29
N ARG A 3 1.25 4.64 -17.14
CA ARG A 3 0.12 4.22 -17.98
C ARG A 3 -1.12 3.75 -17.19
N PHE A 4 -0.91 3.06 -16.07
CA PHE A 4 -2.02 2.56 -15.25
C PHE A 4 -2.75 3.71 -14.54
N VAL A 5 -2.01 4.61 -13.90
CA VAL A 5 -2.59 5.81 -13.26
C VAL A 5 -3.32 6.68 -14.28
N THR A 6 -2.71 6.95 -15.44
CA THR A 6 -3.38 7.71 -16.50
C THR A 6 -4.67 7.02 -16.97
N ALA A 7 -4.72 5.69 -17.02
CA ALA A 7 -5.94 4.97 -17.39
C ALA A 7 -7.03 5.12 -16.32
N LEU A 8 -6.68 5.08 -15.03
CA LEU A 8 -7.63 5.30 -13.93
C LEU A 8 -8.20 6.73 -13.92
N GLU A 9 -7.38 7.73 -14.23
CA GLU A 9 -7.84 9.12 -14.34
C GLU A 9 -8.74 9.32 -15.59
N ARG A 10 -8.51 8.57 -16.67
CA ARG A 10 -9.32 8.68 -17.90
C ARG A 10 -10.61 7.87 -17.88
N SER A 11 -10.76 6.94 -16.95
CA SER A 11 -11.93 6.06 -16.89
C SER A 11 -13.12 6.67 -16.14
N GLY A 12 -12.97 7.87 -15.56
CA GLY A 12 -13.99 8.48 -14.71
C GLY A 12 -13.93 8.01 -13.25
N LEU A 13 -12.99 7.13 -12.89
CA LEU A 13 -12.90 6.60 -11.52
C LEU A 13 -12.41 7.66 -10.53
N ALA A 14 -11.55 8.57 -10.98
CA ALA A 14 -11.08 9.68 -10.14
C ALA A 14 -12.23 10.63 -9.77
N GLU A 15 -13.08 10.93 -10.76
CA GLU A 15 -14.28 11.76 -10.63
C GLU A 15 -15.31 11.08 -9.74
N PHE A 16 -15.58 9.79 -9.96
CA PHE A 16 -16.45 9.00 -9.09
C PHE A 16 -15.99 9.03 -7.63
N LEU A 17 -14.68 8.87 -7.38
CA LEU A 17 -14.12 8.93 -6.03
C LEU A 17 -14.12 10.34 -5.42
N ALA A 18 -14.23 11.39 -6.22
CA ALA A 18 -14.27 12.78 -5.74
C ALA A 18 -15.58 13.11 -5.00
N ASP A 19 -16.65 12.35 -5.25
CA ASP A 19 -17.93 12.47 -4.55
C ASP A 19 -17.87 11.95 -3.10
N PHE A 20 -16.78 11.28 -2.72
CA PHE A 20 -16.59 10.71 -1.39
C PHE A 20 -15.46 11.40 -0.63
N PRO A 21 -15.52 11.46 0.71
CA PRO A 21 -14.40 11.94 1.51
C PRO A 21 -13.15 11.07 1.29
N GLY A 22 -12.09 11.62 0.71
CA GLY A 22 -10.85 10.88 0.45
C GLY A 22 -10.07 10.43 1.71
N ASP A 23 -10.59 10.71 2.91
CA ASP A 23 -10.03 10.30 4.20
C ASP A 23 -10.87 9.22 4.90
N SER A 24 -12.01 8.83 4.32
CA SER A 24 -12.93 7.84 4.88
C SER A 24 -13.38 6.86 3.80
N VAL A 25 -13.47 5.58 4.16
CA VAL A 25 -14.12 4.58 3.29
C VAL A 25 -15.40 4.14 3.94
N ASP A 26 -16.48 4.49 3.27
CA ASP A 26 -17.79 3.90 3.48
C ASP A 26 -18.08 2.97 2.30
N ARG A 27 -17.79 1.69 2.48
CA ARG A 27 -18.03 0.67 1.44
C ARG A 27 -19.52 0.54 1.10
N LEU A 28 -20.42 0.86 2.03
CA LEU A 28 -21.85 0.80 1.76
C LEU A 28 -22.27 1.95 0.83
N GLN A 29 -21.74 3.15 1.05
CA GLN A 29 -21.93 4.27 0.13
C GLN A 29 -21.33 4.00 -1.24
N TRP A 30 -20.09 3.49 -1.29
CA TRP A 30 -19.47 3.09 -2.57
C TRP A 30 -20.30 2.04 -3.29
N ALA A 31 -20.77 1.00 -2.58
CA ALA A 31 -21.61 -0.03 -3.17
C ALA A 31 -22.96 0.52 -3.66
N ALA A 32 -23.55 1.47 -2.93
CA ALA A 32 -24.80 2.13 -3.34
C ALA A 32 -24.61 2.97 -4.60
N ALA A 33 -23.57 3.80 -4.65
CA ALA A 33 -23.27 4.63 -5.81
C ALA A 33 -22.86 3.77 -7.02
N THR A 34 -22.09 2.71 -6.79
CA THR A 34 -21.66 1.78 -7.85
C THR A 34 -22.86 1.10 -8.53
N ARG A 35 -23.98 0.87 -7.83
CA ARG A 35 -25.20 0.32 -8.45
C ARG A 35 -25.83 1.22 -9.50
N GLY A 36 -25.56 2.53 -9.47
CA GLY A 36 -26.02 3.48 -10.48
C GLY A 36 -25.10 3.61 -11.70
N LEU A 37 -23.94 2.95 -11.69
CA LEU A 37 -22.98 2.97 -12.79
C LEU A 37 -23.27 1.88 -13.81
N ASP A 38 -22.85 2.11 -15.05
CA ASP A 38 -22.88 1.15 -16.14
C ASP A 38 -21.50 0.97 -16.81
N GLY A 39 -21.44 0.02 -17.74
CA GLY A 39 -20.29 -0.23 -18.61
C GLY A 39 -18.95 -0.44 -17.89
N GLU A 40 -17.91 0.21 -18.42
CA GLU A 40 -16.53 0.05 -17.98
C GLU A 40 -16.29 0.57 -16.56
N LEU A 41 -16.88 1.73 -16.23
CA LEU A 41 -16.71 2.36 -14.91
C LEU A 41 -17.35 1.51 -13.80
N ARG A 42 -18.51 0.88 -14.06
CA ARG A 42 -19.11 -0.09 -13.14
C ARG A 42 -18.21 -1.30 -12.88
N ALA A 43 -17.59 -1.85 -13.93
CA ALA A 43 -16.69 -3.00 -13.80
C ALA A 43 -15.43 -2.62 -13.00
N LEU A 44 -14.86 -1.44 -13.29
CA LEU A 44 -13.72 -0.91 -12.55
C LEU A 44 -14.04 -0.65 -11.08
N ALA A 45 -15.14 0.04 -10.77
CA ALA A 45 -15.54 0.34 -9.41
C ALA A 45 -15.82 -0.94 -8.61
N GLY A 46 -16.55 -1.89 -9.22
CA GLY A 46 -16.80 -3.21 -8.63
C GLY A 46 -15.49 -3.95 -8.28
N PHE A 47 -14.58 -4.05 -9.23
CA PHE A 47 -13.32 -4.76 -9.03
C PHE A 47 -12.37 -4.03 -8.06
N LEU A 48 -12.09 -2.74 -8.30
CA LEU A 48 -11.06 -1.99 -7.58
C LEU A 48 -11.51 -1.49 -6.20
N LEU A 49 -12.79 -1.14 -6.02
CA LEU A 49 -13.30 -0.55 -4.77
C LEU A 49 -14.03 -1.58 -3.93
N LEU A 50 -14.83 -2.44 -4.56
CA LEU A 50 -15.69 -3.40 -3.85
C LEU A 50 -15.03 -4.79 -3.73
N GLY A 51 -13.98 -5.06 -4.51
CA GLY A 51 -13.32 -6.37 -4.53
C GLY A 51 -14.21 -7.47 -5.12
N GLU A 52 -15.16 -7.09 -5.98
CA GLU A 52 -15.96 -8.00 -6.78
C GLU A 52 -15.04 -8.75 -7.76
N PRO A 53 -15.24 -10.06 -7.97
CA PRO A 53 -14.56 -10.79 -9.03
C PRO A 53 -14.88 -10.18 -10.40
N ALA A 54 -13.89 -10.16 -11.30
CA ALA A 54 -14.07 -9.71 -12.66
C ALA A 54 -13.39 -10.66 -13.65
N ALA A 55 -14.04 -10.91 -14.78
CA ALA A 55 -13.41 -11.59 -15.91
C ALA A 55 -12.34 -10.66 -16.52
N ALA A 56 -11.14 -11.19 -16.75
CA ALA A 56 -9.98 -10.37 -17.14
C ALA A 56 -10.17 -9.65 -18.50
N ASP A 57 -10.98 -10.22 -19.39
CA ASP A 57 -11.34 -9.69 -20.70
C ASP A 57 -12.39 -8.57 -20.66
N ARG A 58 -13.16 -8.48 -19.57
CA ARG A 58 -14.14 -7.40 -19.31
C ARG A 58 -13.53 -6.20 -18.60
N LEU A 59 -12.29 -6.32 -18.13
CA LEU A 59 -11.56 -5.22 -17.53
C LEU A 59 -10.91 -4.36 -18.61
N PRO A 60 -10.72 -3.06 -18.35
CA PRO A 60 -10.05 -2.17 -19.30
C PRO A 60 -8.65 -2.67 -19.64
N ALA A 61 -8.23 -2.49 -20.89
CA ALA A 61 -6.95 -3.02 -21.38
C ALA A 61 -5.74 -2.63 -20.50
N ALA A 62 -5.71 -1.40 -19.98
CA ALA A 62 -4.63 -0.95 -19.10
C ALA A 62 -4.59 -1.70 -17.75
N LEU A 63 -5.76 -2.03 -17.19
CA LEU A 63 -5.85 -2.83 -15.98
C LEU A 63 -5.53 -4.30 -16.29
N ALA A 64 -6.05 -4.84 -17.39
CA ALA A 64 -5.76 -6.20 -17.85
C ALA A 64 -4.24 -6.43 -18.01
N GLN A 65 -3.52 -5.44 -18.55
CA GLN A 65 -2.05 -5.45 -18.65
C GLN A 65 -1.34 -5.38 -17.28
N ALA A 66 -1.97 -4.79 -16.27
CA ALA A 66 -1.43 -4.71 -14.91
C ALA A 66 -1.72 -5.96 -14.07
N LEU A 67 -2.72 -6.77 -14.44
CA LEU A 67 -3.13 -7.96 -13.67
C LEU A 67 -1.98 -8.94 -13.38
N PRO A 68 -1.08 -9.29 -14.32
CA PRO A 68 0.04 -10.19 -14.02
C PRO A 68 0.94 -9.65 -12.90
N ALA A 69 1.18 -8.35 -12.86
CA ALA A 69 1.98 -7.71 -11.81
C ALA A 69 1.24 -7.70 -10.47
N LEU A 70 -0.08 -7.41 -10.48
CA LEU A 70 -0.91 -7.44 -9.27
C LEU A 70 -1.02 -8.84 -8.68
N VAL A 71 -1.11 -9.87 -9.53
CA VAL A 71 -1.10 -11.28 -9.10
C VAL A 71 0.28 -11.66 -8.57
N GLY A 72 1.34 -11.32 -9.30
CA GLY A 72 2.72 -11.58 -8.88
C GLY A 72 3.10 -10.90 -7.56
N SER A 73 2.49 -9.76 -7.22
CA SER A 73 2.69 -9.07 -5.95
C SER A 73 1.77 -9.54 -4.82
N GLY A 74 0.80 -10.41 -5.10
CA GLY A 74 -0.20 -10.88 -4.14
C GLY A 74 -1.32 -9.87 -3.83
N VAL A 75 -1.41 -8.77 -4.59
CA VAL A 75 -2.51 -7.79 -4.48
C VAL A 75 -3.80 -8.34 -5.08
N ALA A 76 -3.67 -9.20 -6.08
CA ALA A 76 -4.78 -9.92 -6.70
C ALA A 76 -4.50 -11.43 -6.73
N VAL A 77 -5.56 -12.22 -6.90
CA VAL A 77 -5.50 -13.65 -7.21
C VAL A 77 -6.29 -13.92 -8.48
N ARG A 78 -5.81 -14.87 -9.28
CA ARG A 78 -6.53 -15.40 -10.44
C ARG A 78 -7.07 -16.79 -10.11
N ARG A 79 -8.34 -17.05 -10.44
CA ARG A 79 -9.00 -18.35 -10.33
C ARG A 79 -9.77 -18.62 -11.61
N GLY A 80 -9.24 -19.49 -12.46
CA GLY A 80 -9.75 -19.65 -13.83
C GLY A 80 -9.66 -18.33 -14.59
N ASP A 81 -10.78 -17.90 -15.16
CA ASP A 81 -10.88 -16.67 -15.96
C ASP A 81 -11.17 -15.41 -15.14
N GLU A 82 -11.43 -15.57 -13.84
CA GLU A 82 -11.72 -14.47 -12.93
C GLU A 82 -10.48 -14.02 -12.16
N VAL A 83 -10.43 -12.72 -11.90
CA VAL A 83 -9.48 -12.07 -11.01
C VAL A 83 -10.20 -11.36 -9.87
N ARG A 84 -9.57 -11.35 -8.69
CA ARG A 84 -10.09 -10.67 -7.50
C ARG A 84 -8.96 -10.04 -6.70
N LEU A 85 -9.20 -8.87 -6.11
CA LEU A 85 -8.29 -8.28 -5.12
C LEU A 85 -8.28 -9.08 -3.80
N VAL A 86 -7.14 -9.08 -3.12
CA VAL A 86 -6.96 -9.77 -1.83
C VAL A 86 -6.91 -8.75 -0.70
N ASP A 87 -7.97 -8.70 0.10
CA ASP A 87 -8.08 -7.88 1.33
C ASP A 87 -7.78 -6.38 1.16
N VAL A 88 -7.77 -5.86 -0.07
CA VAL A 88 -7.49 -4.46 -0.36
C VAL A 88 -8.53 -3.84 -1.28
N SER A 89 -8.62 -2.52 -1.21
CA SER A 89 -9.35 -1.68 -2.16
C SER A 89 -8.43 -0.58 -2.66
N LEU A 90 -8.76 -0.01 -3.81
CA LEU A 90 -8.06 1.14 -4.36
C LEU A 90 -8.65 2.43 -3.78
N PHE A 91 -7.79 3.32 -3.31
CA PHE A 91 -8.14 4.60 -2.72
C PHE A 91 -7.52 5.72 -3.54
N ARG A 92 -8.16 6.88 -3.50
CA ARG A 92 -7.60 8.13 -4.00
C ARG A 92 -7.70 9.20 -2.91
N SER A 93 -6.56 9.71 -2.47
CA SER A 93 -6.50 10.76 -1.45
C SER A 93 -5.33 11.68 -1.70
N ALA A 94 -5.51 12.98 -1.51
CA ALA A 94 -4.50 13.99 -1.77
C ALA A 94 -3.83 13.88 -3.16
N GLY A 95 -4.56 13.40 -4.17
CA GLY A 95 -4.04 13.21 -5.53
C GLY A 95 -3.16 11.97 -5.74
N VAL A 96 -3.03 11.08 -4.75
CA VAL A 96 -2.31 9.81 -4.88
C VAL A 96 -3.27 8.62 -4.91
N TRP A 97 -2.90 7.62 -5.70
CA TRP A 97 -3.57 6.31 -5.77
C TRP A 97 -2.86 5.31 -4.88
N LEU A 98 -3.62 4.55 -4.09
CA LEU A 98 -3.06 3.60 -3.13
C LEU A 98 -3.97 2.38 -2.93
N PHE A 99 -3.39 1.18 -2.93
CA PHE A 99 -4.08 0.00 -2.40
C PHE A 99 -3.89 -0.06 -0.89
N ALA A 100 -4.99 -0.14 -0.15
CA ALA A 100 -4.98 -0.27 1.29
C ALA A 100 -6.10 -1.22 1.76
N GLU A 101 -5.98 -1.72 2.98
CA GLU A 101 -7.05 -2.50 3.59
C GLU A 101 -8.24 -1.58 3.87
N PRO A 102 -9.47 -1.97 3.47
CA PRO A 102 -10.66 -1.22 3.86
C PRO A 102 -10.87 -1.31 5.38
N PRO A 103 -11.53 -0.30 5.99
CA PRO A 103 -11.90 -0.35 7.39
C PRO A 103 -12.66 -1.65 7.71
N SER A 104 -12.24 -2.33 8.77
CA SER A 104 -12.78 -3.61 9.20
C SER A 104 -12.97 -3.59 10.71
N PRO A 105 -14.02 -4.25 11.26
CA PRO A 105 -14.15 -4.45 12.70
C PRO A 105 -13.03 -5.37 13.26
N PHE A 106 -12.29 -6.06 12.39
CA PHE A 106 -11.17 -6.91 12.75
C PHE A 106 -9.83 -6.16 12.62
N PRO A 107 -8.75 -6.63 13.27
CA PRO A 107 -7.44 -6.02 13.16
C PRO A 107 -6.96 -5.93 11.71
N VAL A 108 -6.77 -4.71 11.22
CA VAL A 108 -6.14 -4.44 9.92
C VAL A 108 -4.62 -4.61 10.03
N ARG A 109 -3.97 -5.17 9.00
CA ARG A 109 -2.52 -5.39 8.99
C ARG A 109 -1.78 -4.10 8.66
N HIS A 110 -2.36 -3.28 7.79
CA HIS A 110 -1.83 -1.99 7.37
C HIS A 110 -2.88 -0.90 7.52
N TYR A 111 -2.76 -0.07 8.55
CA TYR A 111 -3.68 1.02 8.83
C TYR A 111 -3.58 2.13 7.77
N PHE A 112 -4.73 2.53 7.24
CA PHE A 112 -4.92 3.76 6.47
C PHE A 112 -6.28 4.36 6.82
N GLY A 113 -6.30 5.66 7.11
CA GLY A 113 -7.54 6.36 7.45
C GLY A 113 -7.36 7.86 7.65
N ARG A 114 -8.33 8.48 8.31
CA ARG A 114 -8.39 9.94 8.53
C ARG A 114 -7.12 10.50 9.14
N ASP A 115 -6.53 9.80 10.10
CA ASP A 115 -5.29 10.23 10.75
C ASP A 115 -4.10 10.20 9.80
N SER A 116 -4.04 9.22 8.88
CA SER A 116 -3.01 9.17 7.83
C SER A 116 -3.10 10.40 6.92
N VAL A 117 -4.32 10.78 6.53
CA VAL A 117 -4.58 11.98 5.70
C VAL A 117 -4.28 13.27 6.44
N ALA A 118 -4.75 13.39 7.69
CA ALA A 118 -4.48 14.55 8.53
C ALA A 118 -2.97 14.73 8.77
N LEU A 119 -2.25 13.64 9.01
CA LEU A 119 -0.80 13.66 9.17
C LEU A 119 -0.12 14.12 7.88
N ALA A 120 -0.46 13.56 6.72
CA ALA A 120 0.13 13.94 5.43
C ALA A 120 -0.12 15.41 5.04
N ARG A 121 -1.25 15.99 5.49
CA ARG A 121 -1.54 17.42 5.33
C ARG A 121 -0.65 18.29 6.23
N ARG A 122 -0.25 17.79 7.40
CA ARG A 122 0.59 18.51 8.38
C ARG A 122 2.08 18.32 8.15
N THR A 123 2.52 17.22 7.55
CA THR A 123 3.91 17.04 7.11
C THR A 123 4.19 17.98 5.95
N GLY A 124 4.72 19.15 6.30
CA GLY A 124 5.14 20.19 5.35
C GLY A 124 6.41 19.79 4.62
N CYS A 125 6.32 18.87 3.66
CA CYS A 125 7.41 18.52 2.75
C CYS A 125 7.45 19.49 1.57
N ARG A 126 8.65 19.94 1.20
CA ARG A 126 8.93 20.77 0.02
C ARG A 126 9.62 19.96 -1.06
N ALA A 127 9.57 20.46 -2.30
CA ALA A 127 10.30 19.87 -3.41
C ALA A 127 11.81 19.84 -3.11
N GLY A 128 12.45 18.68 -3.29
CA GLY A 128 13.88 18.47 -3.05
C GLY A 128 14.23 18.01 -1.64
N ASP A 129 13.27 18.01 -0.70
CA ASP A 129 13.49 17.46 0.64
C ASP A 129 13.78 15.95 0.59
N ARG A 130 14.55 15.49 1.58
CA ARG A 130 14.73 14.06 1.85
C ARG A 130 13.80 13.67 2.99
N VAL A 131 12.90 12.74 2.71
CA VAL A 131 11.86 12.32 3.65
C VAL A 131 12.08 10.85 4.02
N LEU A 132 11.94 10.54 5.31
CA LEU A 132 11.92 9.18 5.84
C LEU A 132 10.51 8.86 6.32
N ASP A 133 9.88 7.85 5.71
CA ASP A 133 8.56 7.36 6.11
C ASP A 133 8.73 6.17 7.08
N LEU A 134 8.69 6.47 8.38
CA LEU A 134 8.80 5.47 9.45
C LEU A 134 7.48 4.78 9.69
N CYS A 135 7.50 3.44 9.76
CA CYS A 135 6.28 2.65 9.94
C CYS A 135 5.24 2.93 8.84
N SER A 136 5.73 3.02 7.60
CA SER A 136 4.99 3.54 6.45
C SER A 136 3.65 2.86 6.18
N GLY A 137 3.41 1.65 6.71
CA GLY A 137 2.19 0.90 6.47
C GLY A 137 2.00 0.72 4.96
N PRO A 138 0.89 1.20 4.37
CA PRO A 138 0.68 1.15 2.91
C PRO A 138 1.50 2.21 2.13
N GLY A 139 2.22 3.10 2.81
CA GLY A 139 3.17 4.06 2.22
C GLY A 139 2.56 5.39 1.82
N PHE A 140 1.41 5.76 2.38
CA PHE A 140 0.68 6.97 1.97
C PHE A 140 1.48 8.26 2.13
N GLN A 141 2.15 8.45 3.27
CA GLN A 141 2.95 9.64 3.55
C GLN A 141 4.13 9.75 2.57
N GLY A 142 4.80 8.62 2.30
CA GLY A 142 5.83 8.54 1.28
C GLY A 142 5.31 8.90 -0.12
N LEU A 143 4.15 8.37 -0.53
CA LEU A 143 3.54 8.70 -1.82
C LEU A 143 3.20 10.19 -1.94
N VAL A 144 2.61 10.79 -0.91
CA VAL A 144 2.29 12.22 -0.89
C VAL A 144 3.55 13.08 -0.96
N ALA A 145 4.60 12.72 -0.22
CA ALA A 145 5.87 13.42 -0.29
C ALA A 145 6.50 13.29 -1.69
N ALA A 146 6.37 12.13 -2.35
CA ALA A 146 6.92 11.90 -3.69
C ALA A 146 6.25 12.73 -4.77
N GLN A 147 4.94 12.97 -4.62
CA GLN A 147 4.19 13.85 -5.51
C GLN A 147 4.64 15.32 -5.40
N ARG A 148 5.18 15.74 -4.24
CA ARG A 148 5.59 17.12 -3.98
C ARG A 148 7.01 17.46 -4.44
N GLY A 149 7.81 16.51 -4.95
CA GLY A 149 8.99 16.82 -5.75
C GLY A 149 10.05 15.71 -5.89
N PRO A 150 10.92 15.79 -6.93
CA PRO A 150 11.97 14.81 -7.20
C PRO A 150 13.25 15.13 -6.41
N GLY A 151 13.33 14.65 -5.16
CA GLY A 151 14.58 14.61 -4.37
C GLY A 151 15.27 13.23 -4.46
N PRO A 152 16.61 13.15 -4.45
CA PRO A 152 17.33 11.89 -4.68
C PRO A 152 17.40 11.08 -3.38
N ARG A 153 16.77 9.89 -3.42
CA ARG A 153 16.77 8.79 -2.44
C ARG A 153 15.59 8.79 -1.46
N TRP A 154 14.72 7.82 -1.72
CA TRP A 154 13.64 7.35 -0.87
C TRP A 154 14.15 6.21 -0.01
N TRP A 155 13.82 6.22 1.28
CA TRP A 155 14.03 5.06 2.17
C TRP A 155 12.74 4.80 2.95
N SER A 156 12.20 3.59 2.84
CA SER A 156 11.06 3.12 3.62
C SER A 156 11.54 1.95 4.47
N CYS A 157 11.43 2.06 5.79
CA CYS A 157 11.62 0.95 6.71
C CYS A 157 10.25 0.45 7.15
N CYS A 158 9.74 -0.61 6.49
CA CYS A 158 8.56 -1.32 6.96
C CYS A 158 9.02 -2.64 7.61
N PRO A 159 9.06 -2.75 8.95
CA PRO A 159 9.28 -4.04 9.58
C PRO A 159 8.02 -4.89 9.34
N ARG A 160 8.11 -5.88 8.44
CA ARG A 160 7.12 -6.96 8.42
C ARG A 160 7.08 -7.54 9.83
N ARG A 161 5.92 -7.49 10.52
CA ARG A 161 5.77 -8.12 11.83
C ARG A 161 6.26 -9.57 11.72
N PRO A 162 7.29 -9.99 12.46
CA PRO A 162 7.56 -11.41 12.62
C PRO A 162 6.35 -12.01 13.36
N LYS A 163 5.86 -13.16 12.89
CA LYS A 163 5.03 -14.01 13.74
C LYS A 163 5.92 -14.44 14.92
N TRP A 164 5.64 -13.97 16.12
CA TRP A 164 6.43 -14.33 17.30
C TRP A 164 5.60 -15.20 18.25
N PRO A 165 5.93 -16.49 18.43
CA PRO A 165 5.73 -17.18 19.69
C PRO A 165 6.99 -17.02 20.55
N GLY A 166 6.82 -16.42 21.74
CA GLY A 166 7.75 -16.38 22.87
C GLY A 166 9.25 -16.22 22.60
N SER A 167 9.81 -15.02 22.83
CA SER A 167 11.13 -14.87 23.46
C SER A 167 11.38 -13.42 23.86
N THR A 168 11.81 -13.26 25.10
CA THR A 168 12.33 -12.04 25.71
C THR A 168 13.68 -11.63 25.12
N ARG A 169 13.87 -10.33 24.79
CA ARG A 169 15.09 -9.59 25.18
C ARG A 169 15.09 -8.09 24.82
N ARG A 170 15.35 -7.32 25.88
CA ARG A 170 16.31 -6.20 26.05
C ARG A 170 16.64 -5.32 24.83
N SER A 171 16.30 -4.04 25.01
CA SER A 171 16.78 -2.88 24.27
C SER A 171 18.30 -2.73 24.30
N THR A 172 18.92 -2.48 23.14
CA THR A 172 20.23 -1.83 23.04
C THR A 172 20.12 -0.70 22.03
N GLY A 173 20.53 0.49 22.46
CA GLY A 173 20.46 1.75 21.70
C GLY A 173 21.41 1.80 20.50
N TRP A 174 21.18 2.80 19.64
CA TRP A 174 21.95 3.06 18.44
C TRP A 174 22.84 4.28 18.63
N THR A 175 24.14 4.14 18.36
CA THR A 175 25.07 5.25 18.16
C THR A 175 25.25 5.51 16.67
N THR A 176 25.30 6.80 16.32
CA THR A 176 25.48 7.31 14.95
C THR A 176 26.91 7.07 14.47
N GLY A 177 27.06 6.40 13.32
CA GLY A 177 28.34 6.22 12.65
C GLY A 177 28.17 6.29 11.13
N SER A 178 28.56 7.41 10.53
CA SER A 178 28.67 7.59 9.09
C SER A 178 29.84 6.78 8.53
N ARG A 179 29.58 5.89 7.56
CA ARG A 179 30.45 5.64 6.38
C ARG A 179 29.75 4.70 5.41
N SER A 180 29.83 5.10 4.14
CA SER A 180 29.49 4.34 2.94
C SER A 180 30.14 2.97 2.91
N SER A 181 29.35 1.90 2.76
CA SER A 181 29.64 0.68 1.98
C SER A 181 28.45 -0.28 2.09
N SER A 182 28.12 -0.93 0.98
CA SER A 182 27.15 -2.02 0.81
C SER A 182 27.02 -2.96 2.01
N ALA A 183 25.81 -3.03 2.60
CA ALA A 183 25.51 -3.95 3.69
C ALA A 183 24.85 -5.23 3.14
N THR A 184 25.67 -6.25 2.88
CA THR A 184 25.22 -7.64 2.74
C THR A 184 24.93 -8.18 4.14
N CYS A 185 23.70 -8.62 4.40
CA CYS A 185 23.28 -9.22 5.66
C CYS A 185 23.98 -10.58 5.83
N THR A 186 25.05 -10.62 6.62
CA THR A 186 25.72 -11.87 7.03
C THR A 186 25.34 -12.20 8.47
N THR A 187 24.62 -13.31 8.65
CA THR A 187 24.40 -13.94 9.96
C THR A 187 25.72 -14.51 10.46
N ARG A 188 26.38 -13.84 11.41
CA ARG A 188 27.47 -14.45 12.19
C ARG A 188 26.89 -15.34 13.28
N SER A 189 27.06 -16.64 13.13
CA SER A 189 26.95 -17.62 14.22
C SER A 189 28.06 -17.34 15.26
N ARG A 190 27.71 -17.33 16.55
CA ARG A 190 28.68 -17.31 17.64
C ARG A 190 29.18 -18.74 17.92
N PRO A 191 30.46 -18.91 18.31
CA PRO A 191 31.02 -20.22 18.62
C PRO A 191 30.49 -20.75 19.96
N GLY A 192 30.33 -22.07 20.02
CA GLY A 192 29.78 -22.80 21.16
C GLY A 192 30.62 -22.68 22.43
N TRP A 193 29.94 -22.67 23.58
CA TRP A 193 30.55 -22.88 24.88
C TRP A 193 30.32 -24.33 25.31
N SER A 194 31.44 -25.04 25.46
CA SER A 194 31.56 -26.38 26.03
C SER A 194 31.27 -26.36 27.54
N ARG A 195 30.62 -27.43 28.01
CA ARG A 195 30.40 -27.74 29.43
C ARG A 195 31.73 -28.09 30.10
N THR A 196 31.93 -27.62 31.32
CA THR A 196 32.84 -28.26 32.28
C THR A 196 32.12 -28.38 33.61
N THR A 197 31.96 -29.62 34.05
CA THR A 197 31.55 -30.07 35.38
C THR A 197 32.71 -29.92 36.38
N ALA A 198 32.39 -29.47 37.58
CA ALA A 198 32.96 -29.93 38.85
C ALA A 198 31.90 -29.69 39.93
#